data_AF-A0A960IG55-F1
#
_entry.id   AF-A0A960IG55-F1
#
_cell.length_a   1.000
_cell.length_b   1.000
_cell.length_c   1.000
_cell.angle_alpha   90.00
_cell.angle_beta   90.00
_cell.angle_gamma   90.00
#
_symmetry.space_group_name_H-M   'P 1'
#
loop_
_entity.id
_entity.type
_entity.pdbx_description
1 polymer ?
#
loop_
_entity_poly.entity_id
_entity_poly.type
_entity_poly.pdbx_seq_one_letter_code
_entity_poly.pdbx_strand_id
1 'polypeptide(L)'
;MSVGSEGRDRALWIEIALVVAFVTFVAWPFLSPNQYLTAYDTMTYSGPNLVVTTDQIRDGTVPVWNDDLFGGVPHLANPQVAALYPTRWLLAPLEPARAFDLTIAAHLYVLAAGTFVLLWRRLRLVAPARLVGTVTLVGSGTIMARSVQFEQISVIAWIPWLLVTTDWAIADRRWRPRALAATAGATAMLLLSGHPQQMYI
;
A
#
# COMPACT_ATOMS: atom_id res chain seq x y z
N MET A 1 36.21 22.21 -3.09
CA MET A 1 34.77 22.50 -3.30
C MET A 1 33.98 21.19 -3.31
N SER A 2 33.66 20.62 -2.14
CA SER A 2 32.79 19.43 -2.00
C SER A 2 31.73 19.58 -0.88
N VAL A 3 31.68 20.75 -0.23
CA VAL A 3 30.85 20.97 0.97
C VAL A 3 29.34 21.05 0.64
N GLY A 4 28.97 21.27 -0.63
CA GLY A 4 27.58 21.41 -1.05
C GLY A 4 26.79 20.11 -1.22
N SER A 5 27.44 18.98 -1.52
CA SER A 5 26.73 17.70 -1.70
C SER A 5 26.42 17.04 -0.35
N GLU A 6 27.37 17.04 0.58
CA GLU A 6 27.18 16.44 1.91
C GLU A 6 26.04 17.11 2.70
N GLY A 7 25.94 18.44 2.65
CA GLY A 7 24.86 19.17 3.30
C GLY A 7 23.48 18.85 2.71
N ARG A 8 23.42 18.67 1.38
CA ARG A 8 22.17 18.34 0.67
C ARG A 8 21.72 16.91 0.92
N ASP A 9 22.66 15.98 0.99
CA ASP A 9 22.39 14.58 1.29
C ASP A 9 21.92 14.42 2.74
N ARG A 10 22.56 15.11 3.70
CA ARG A 10 22.10 15.14 5.09
C ARG A 10 20.68 15.70 5.22
N ALA A 11 20.37 16.80 4.53
CA ALA A 11 19.03 17.38 4.56
C ALA A 11 17.96 16.42 4.02
N LEU A 12 18.25 15.70 2.93
CA LEU A 12 17.35 14.69 2.38
C LEU A 12 17.09 13.55 3.38
N TRP A 13 18.14 13.05 4.04
CA TRP A 13 17.98 12.01 5.05
C TRP A 13 17.13 12.47 6.24
N ILE A 14 17.26 13.74 6.64
CA ILE A 14 16.40 14.33 7.67
C ILE A 14 14.94 14.35 7.20
N GLU A 15 14.65 14.78 5.97
CA GLU A 15 13.28 14.77 5.44
C GLU A 15 12.70 13.35 5.41
N ILE A 16 13.47 12.37 4.94
CA ILE A 16 13.05 10.96 4.91
C ILE A 16 12.78 10.47 6.33
N ALA A 17 13.67 10.76 7.29
CA ALA A 17 13.49 10.38 8.68
C ALA A 17 12.24 11.01 9.29
N LEU A 18 11.96 12.28 8.99
CA LEU A 18 10.75 12.97 9.45
C LEU A 18 9.48 12.35 8.85
N VAL A 19 9.48 12.03 7.56
CA VAL A 19 8.36 11.33 6.91
C VAL A 19 8.15 9.96 7.54
N VAL A 20 9.22 9.18 7.72
CA VAL A 20 9.15 7.85 8.35
C VAL A 20 8.64 7.96 9.79
N ALA A 21 9.14 8.91 10.57
CA ALA A 21 8.68 9.14 11.94
C ALA A 21 7.19 9.51 11.97
N PHE A 22 6.74 10.38 11.07
CA PHE A 22 5.32 10.76 10.96
C PHE A 22 4.44 9.59 10.55
N VAL A 23 4.82 8.82 9.52
CA VAL A 23 4.07 7.64 9.08
C VAL A 23 4.01 6.61 10.20
N THR A 24 5.10 6.41 10.94
CA THR A 24 5.14 5.50 12.10
C THR A 24 4.19 5.97 13.20
N PHE A 25 4.14 7.27 13.48
CA PHE A 25 3.20 7.84 14.44
C PHE A 25 1.74 7.61 14.01
N VAL A 26 1.41 7.86 12.73
CA VAL A 26 0.07 7.63 12.19
C VAL A 26 -0.29 6.14 12.17
N ALA A 27 0.66 5.29 11.79
CA ALA A 27 0.49 3.84 11.71
C ALA A 27 0.60 3.15 13.08
N TRP A 28 0.92 3.88 14.15
CA TRP A 28 1.15 3.33 15.50
C TRP A 28 0.04 2.40 16.00
N PRO A 29 -1.27 2.72 15.80
CA PRO A 29 -2.34 1.80 16.20
C PRO A 29 -2.24 0.44 15.51
N PHE A 30 -1.89 0.41 14.22
CA PHE A 30 -1.74 -0.83 13.46
C PHE A 30 -0.42 -1.56 13.75
N LEU A 31 0.62 -0.82 14.15
CA LEU A 31 1.91 -1.41 14.53
C LEU A 31 1.85 -2.04 15.93
N SER A 32 1.01 -1.52 16.81
CA SER A 32 0.88 -2.01 18.19
C SER A 32 0.00 -3.26 18.26
N PRO A 33 0.45 -4.35 18.91
CA PRO A 33 -0.41 -5.49 19.15
C PRO A 33 -1.59 -5.09 20.06
N ASN A 34 -2.78 -5.67 19.81
CA ASN A 34 -4.03 -5.47 20.56
C ASN A 34 -4.77 -4.13 20.36
N GLN A 35 -4.48 -3.34 19.33
CA GLN A 35 -5.29 -2.17 18.96
C GLN A 35 -6.05 -2.45 17.67
N TYR A 36 -7.28 -2.94 17.79
CA TYR A 36 -8.13 -3.26 16.65
C TYR A 36 -9.03 -2.08 16.30
N LEU A 37 -8.76 -1.42 15.18
CA LEU A 37 -9.68 -0.42 14.61
C LEU A 37 -10.52 -1.10 13.53
N THR A 38 -11.57 -1.82 13.94
CA THR A 38 -12.39 -2.62 13.02
C THR A 38 -13.71 -1.92 12.72
N ALA A 39 -13.96 -1.64 11.44
CA ALA A 39 -15.29 -1.31 10.96
C ALA A 39 -16.17 -2.57 10.91
N TYR A 40 -17.49 -2.35 10.82
CA TYR A 40 -18.47 -3.42 10.69
C TYR A 40 -18.11 -4.41 9.57
N ASP A 41 -17.82 -3.91 8.37
CA ASP A 41 -17.48 -4.73 7.20
C ASP A 41 -16.20 -5.56 7.40
N THR A 42 -15.23 -5.02 8.14
CA THR A 42 -14.01 -5.75 8.49
C THR A 42 -14.34 -6.98 9.33
N MET A 43 -15.26 -6.86 10.27
CA MET A 43 -15.65 -7.97 11.15
C MET A 43 -16.58 -8.97 10.47
N THR A 44 -17.50 -8.50 9.64
CA THR A 44 -18.57 -9.34 9.08
C THR A 44 -18.23 -9.92 7.72
N TYR A 45 -17.31 -9.30 6.98
CA TYR A 45 -17.00 -9.69 5.61
C TYR A 45 -15.52 -9.91 5.34
N SER A 46 -14.68 -8.87 5.47
CA SER A 46 -13.27 -8.98 5.07
C SER A 46 -12.45 -9.89 5.99
N GLY A 47 -12.78 -9.93 7.29
CA GLY A 47 -12.13 -10.77 8.29
C GLY A 47 -12.31 -12.27 8.02
N PRO A 48 -13.55 -12.80 7.95
CA PRO A 48 -13.79 -14.20 7.60
C PRO A 48 -13.13 -14.62 6.27
N ASN A 49 -13.23 -13.77 5.25
CA ASN A 49 -12.57 -14.04 3.96
C ASN A 49 -11.04 -14.05 4.06
N LEU A 50 -10.46 -13.23 4.95
CA LEU A 50 -9.03 -13.25 5.21
C LEU A 50 -8.61 -14.58 5.86
N VAL A 51 -9.38 -15.09 6.82
CA VAL A 51 -9.10 -16.39 7.46
C VAL A 51 -9.01 -17.49 6.41
N VAL A 52 -10.05 -17.65 5.58
CA VAL A 52 -10.09 -18.63 4.48
C VAL A 52 -8.88 -18.47 3.55
N THR A 53 -8.55 -17.22 3.18
CA THR A 53 -7.41 -16.92 2.31
C THR A 53 -6.10 -17.36 2.97
N THR A 54 -5.87 -17.01 4.24
CA THR A 54 -4.62 -17.32 4.92
C THR A 54 -4.45 -18.79 5.23
N ASP A 55 -5.53 -19.50 5.57
CA ASP A 55 -5.48 -20.93 5.87
C ASP A 55 -5.13 -21.73 4.61
N GLN A 56 -5.78 -21.42 3.47
CA GLN A 56 -5.45 -22.06 2.20
C GLN A 56 -4.01 -21.78 1.75
N ILE A 57 -3.50 -20.56 1.95
CA ILE A 57 -2.09 -20.22 1.67
C ILE A 57 -1.13 -21.00 2.58
N ARG A 58 -1.44 -21.14 3.88
CA ARG A 58 -0.63 -21.91 4.83
C ARG A 58 -0.58 -23.39 4.47
N ASP A 59 -1.67 -23.93 3.93
CA ASP A 59 -1.75 -25.29 3.40
C ASP A 59 -1.01 -25.45 2.04
N GLY A 60 -0.37 -24.38 1.55
CA GLY A 60 0.38 -24.39 0.30
C GLY A 60 -0.50 -24.39 -0.95
N THR A 61 -1.78 -24.04 -0.80
CA THR A 61 -2.76 -24.02 -1.88
C THR A 61 -3.10 -22.59 -2.29
N VAL A 62 -3.48 -22.41 -3.55
CA VAL A 62 -4.01 -21.13 -4.02
C VAL A 62 -5.44 -20.99 -3.50
N PRO A 63 -5.86 -19.82 -2.96
CA PRO A 63 -7.20 -19.69 -2.42
C PRO A 63 -8.29 -19.64 -3.49
N VAL A 64 -8.80 -20.80 -3.91
CA VAL A 64 -9.71 -20.92 -5.07
C VAL A 64 -11.18 -20.99 -4.66
N TRP A 65 -11.51 -21.67 -3.57
CA TRP A 65 -12.88 -22.01 -3.19
C TRP A 65 -13.13 -21.74 -1.71
N ASN A 66 -14.33 -21.32 -1.34
CA ASN A 66 -14.71 -21.05 0.05
C ASN A 66 -16.02 -21.80 0.37
N ASP A 67 -15.91 -22.82 1.21
CA ASP A 67 -17.04 -23.67 1.63
C ASP A 67 -17.90 -23.05 2.75
N ASP A 68 -17.38 -22.03 3.43
CA ASP A 68 -18.04 -21.39 4.59
C ASP A 68 -19.19 -20.47 4.19
N LEU A 69 -19.29 -20.11 2.90
CA LEU A 69 -20.31 -19.21 2.37
C LEU A 69 -21.29 -19.95 1.46
N PHE A 70 -22.58 -19.90 1.81
CA PHE A 70 -23.70 -20.37 0.97
C PHE A 70 -23.58 -21.80 0.40
N GLY A 71 -22.85 -22.69 1.08
CA GLY A 71 -22.60 -24.06 0.61
C GLY A 71 -21.51 -24.17 -0.46
N GLY A 72 -20.67 -23.13 -0.61
CA GLY A 72 -19.55 -23.09 -1.54
C GLY A 72 -19.63 -21.92 -2.52
N VAL A 73 -18.58 -21.09 -2.55
CA VAL A 73 -18.43 -20.02 -3.55
C VAL A 73 -17.02 -20.01 -4.16
N PRO A 74 -16.87 -19.55 -5.42
CA PRO A 74 -15.56 -19.36 -6.04
C PRO A 74 -14.83 -18.17 -5.38
N HIS A 75 -14.03 -18.45 -4.36
CA HIS A 75 -13.30 -17.46 -3.56
C HIS A 75 -12.36 -16.59 -4.40
N LEU A 76 -11.62 -17.19 -5.33
CA LEU A 76 -10.71 -16.46 -6.23
C LEU A 76 -11.43 -15.50 -7.18
N ALA A 77 -12.70 -15.78 -7.49
CA ALA A 77 -13.51 -14.91 -8.36
C ALA A 77 -13.98 -13.65 -7.63
N ASN A 78 -13.87 -13.60 -6.29
CA ASN A 78 -14.14 -12.42 -5.52
C ASN A 78 -12.89 -11.50 -5.53
N PRO A 79 -12.91 -10.35 -6.22
CA PRO A 79 -11.75 -9.47 -6.21
C PRO A 79 -11.44 -8.96 -4.81
N GLN A 80 -12.44 -8.74 -3.95
CA GLN A 80 -12.29 -8.13 -2.62
C GLN A 80 -11.38 -8.93 -1.69
N VAL A 81 -11.27 -10.25 -1.89
CA VAL A 81 -10.39 -11.06 -1.04
C VAL A 81 -8.91 -10.81 -1.34
N ALA A 82 -8.60 -10.27 -2.52
CA ALA A 82 -7.25 -9.96 -2.99
C ALA A 82 -6.31 -11.19 -2.88
N ALA A 83 -6.81 -12.39 -3.19
CA ALA A 83 -6.12 -13.66 -2.91
C ALA A 83 -4.73 -13.76 -3.56
N LEU A 84 -4.54 -13.13 -4.72
CA LEU A 84 -3.26 -13.11 -5.45
C LEU A 84 -2.37 -11.92 -5.10
N TYR A 85 -2.79 -11.08 -4.14
CA TYR A 85 -2.05 -9.88 -3.78
C TYR A 85 -0.85 -10.23 -2.90
N PRO A 86 0.38 -9.72 -3.19
CA PRO A 86 1.59 -10.21 -2.53
C PRO A 86 1.59 -10.09 -1.01
N THR A 87 0.98 -9.06 -0.44
CA THR A 87 0.95 -8.91 1.02
C THR A 87 0.16 -10.02 1.71
N ARG A 88 -0.84 -10.62 1.04
CA ARG A 88 -1.57 -11.79 1.57
C ARG A 88 -0.63 -12.96 1.79
N TRP A 89 0.21 -13.24 0.80
CA TRP A 89 1.16 -14.34 0.85
C TRP A 89 2.28 -14.09 1.86
N LEU A 90 2.82 -12.86 1.89
CA LEU A 90 3.88 -12.48 2.81
C LEU A 90 3.44 -12.53 4.28
N LEU A 91 2.18 -12.19 4.55
CA LEU A 91 1.64 -12.09 5.92
C LEU A 91 0.77 -13.29 6.32
N ALA A 92 0.52 -14.25 5.42
CA ALA A 92 -0.25 -15.45 5.71
C ALA A 92 0.25 -16.25 6.94
N PRO A 93 1.56 -16.34 7.24
CA PRO A 93 2.02 -17.03 8.45
C PRO A 93 1.58 -16.37 9.77
N LEU A 94 1.14 -15.11 9.75
CA LEU A 94 0.72 -14.37 10.94
C LEU A 94 -0.76 -14.60 11.25
N GLU A 95 -1.14 -14.39 12.50
CA GLU A 95 -2.55 -14.37 12.91
C GLU A 95 -3.35 -13.36 12.05
N PRO A 96 -4.59 -13.69 11.61
CA PRO A 96 -5.32 -12.89 10.61
C PRO A 96 -5.50 -11.42 10.98
N ALA A 97 -5.83 -11.10 12.23
CA ALA A 97 -5.97 -9.72 12.65
C ALA A 97 -4.63 -8.98 12.58
N ARG A 98 -3.53 -9.62 13.01
CA ARG A 98 -2.19 -9.04 12.86
C ARG A 98 -1.77 -8.86 11.40
N ALA A 99 -2.09 -9.82 10.52
CA ALA A 99 -1.82 -9.73 9.09
C ALA A 99 -2.57 -8.54 8.45
N PHE A 100 -3.81 -8.29 8.90
CA PHE A 100 -4.61 -7.16 8.48
C PHE A 100 -3.97 -5.82 8.88
N ASP A 101 -3.62 -5.65 10.16
CA ASP A 101 -3.04 -4.40 10.65
C ASP A 101 -1.70 -4.09 9.98
N LEU A 102 -0.83 -5.09 9.84
CA LEU A 102 0.45 -4.92 9.17
C LEU A 102 0.29 -4.64 7.67
N THR A 103 -0.78 -5.15 7.04
CA THR A 103 -1.13 -4.77 5.67
C THR A 103 -1.40 -3.27 5.60
N ILE A 104 -2.26 -2.73 6.47
CA ILE A 104 -2.57 -1.29 6.48
C ILE A 104 -1.30 -0.47 6.73
N ALA A 105 -0.53 -0.81 7.76
CA ALA A 105 0.71 -0.12 8.09
C ALA A 105 1.68 -0.10 6.90
N ALA A 106 1.91 -1.26 6.27
CA ALA A 106 2.79 -1.36 5.10
C ALA A 106 2.33 -0.44 3.96
N HIS A 107 1.03 -0.37 3.68
CA HIS A 107 0.50 0.48 2.61
C HIS A 107 0.59 1.97 2.92
N LEU A 108 0.52 2.38 4.19
CA LEU A 108 0.82 3.76 4.58
C LEU A 108 2.27 4.14 4.26
N TYR A 109 3.23 3.23 4.48
CA TYR A 109 4.62 3.46 4.07
C TYR A 109 4.78 3.47 2.55
N VAL A 110 4.11 2.57 1.82
CA VAL A 110 4.14 2.55 0.34
C VAL A 110 3.58 3.85 -0.22
N LEU A 111 2.44 4.33 0.30
CA LEU A 111 1.83 5.61 -0.07
C LEU A 111 2.77 6.78 0.19
N ALA A 112 3.36 6.84 1.38
CA ALA A 112 4.26 7.92 1.78
C ALA A 112 5.52 7.94 0.90
N ALA A 113 6.14 6.78 0.67
CA ALA A 113 7.34 6.66 -0.14
C ALA A 113 7.07 7.05 -1.60
N GLY A 114 5.98 6.55 -2.20
CA GLY A 114 5.60 6.89 -3.57
C GLY A 114 5.32 8.38 -3.72
N THR A 115 4.61 8.97 -2.76
CA THR A 115 4.30 10.41 -2.75
C THR A 115 5.58 11.23 -2.60
N PHE A 116 6.44 10.89 -1.65
CA PHE A 116 7.71 11.60 -1.46
C PHE A 116 8.58 11.55 -2.72
N VAL A 117 8.69 10.38 -3.37
CA VAL A 117 9.43 10.23 -4.62
C VAL A 117 8.80 11.03 -5.76
N LEU A 118 7.47 11.05 -5.86
CA LEU A 118 6.74 11.87 -6.85
C LEU A 118 7.07 13.35 -6.69
N LEU A 119 6.90 13.88 -5.48
CA LEU A 119 7.15 15.29 -5.17
C LEU A 119 8.64 15.65 -5.33
N TRP A 120 9.54 14.73 -4.99
CA TRP A 120 10.98 14.95 -5.06
C TRP A 120 11.56 14.85 -6.47
N ARG A 121 11.30 13.75 -7.17
CA ARG A 121 12.01 13.41 -8.42
C ARG A 121 11.26 13.86 -9.67
N ARG A 122 9.93 13.81 -9.63
CA ARG A 122 9.09 14.10 -10.81
C ARG A 122 8.65 15.56 -10.81
N LEU A 123 8.02 16.03 -9.73
CA LEU A 123 7.60 17.42 -9.60
C LEU A 123 8.74 18.37 -9.16
N ARG A 124 9.86 17.83 -8.68
CA ARG A 124 11.07 18.59 -8.31
C ARG A 124 10.79 19.72 -7.31
N LEU A 125 9.85 19.49 -6.38
CA LEU A 125 9.49 20.48 -5.38
C LEU A 125 10.63 20.72 -4.38
N VAL A 126 10.65 21.89 -3.78
CA VAL A 126 11.58 22.26 -2.70
C VAL A 126 11.31 21.49 -1.42
N ALA A 127 12.31 21.42 -0.53
CA ALA A 127 12.27 20.58 0.68
C ALA A 127 10.99 20.71 1.52
N PRO A 128 10.60 21.92 1.97
CA PRO A 128 9.39 22.07 2.79
C PRO A 128 8.13 21.58 2.08
N ALA A 129 8.01 21.82 0.77
CA ALA A 129 6.84 21.42 0.00
C ALA A 129 6.73 19.89 -0.15
N ARG A 130 7.85 19.18 -0.28
CA ARG A 130 7.87 17.70 -0.33
C ARG A 130 7.45 17.09 0.99
N LEU A 131 8.00 17.60 2.09
CA LEU A 131 7.69 17.14 3.45
C LEU A 131 6.21 17.39 3.77
N VAL A 132 5.75 18.63 3.64
CA VAL A 132 4.37 19.01 3.95
C VAL A 132 3.39 18.29 3.02
N GLY A 133 3.67 18.19 1.73
CA GLY A 133 2.80 17.48 0.79
C GLY A 133 2.63 16.00 1.13
N THR A 134 3.72 15.32 1.51
CA THR A 134 3.68 13.90 1.89
C THR A 134 2.94 13.71 3.22
N VAL A 135 3.27 14.51 4.24
CA VAL A 135 2.66 14.44 5.57
C VAL A 135 1.16 14.75 5.51
N THR A 136 0.77 15.80 4.77
CA THR A 136 -0.63 16.19 4.62
C THR A 136 -1.44 15.11 3.91
N LEU A 137 -0.91 14.48 2.86
CA LEU A 137 -1.62 13.41 2.17
C LEU A 137 -1.83 12.22 3.11
N VAL A 138 -0.74 11.70 3.70
CA VAL A 138 -0.79 10.52 4.58
C VAL A 138 -1.65 10.78 5.81
N GLY A 139 -1.52 11.96 6.43
CA GLY A 139 -2.28 12.34 7.62
C GLY A 139 -3.69 12.86 7.34
N SER A 140 -4.13 12.93 6.09
CA SER A 140 -5.46 13.45 5.77
C SER A 140 -6.56 12.54 6.30
N GLY A 141 -7.66 13.14 6.75
CA GLY A 141 -8.83 12.39 7.23
C GLY A 141 -9.37 11.40 6.20
N THR A 142 -9.24 11.70 4.90
CA THR A 142 -9.62 10.78 3.81
C THR A 142 -8.79 9.50 3.83
N ILE A 143 -7.45 9.61 3.91
CA ILE A 143 -6.58 8.42 3.96
C ILE A 143 -6.82 7.66 5.27
N MET A 144 -7.00 8.35 6.39
CA MET A 144 -7.29 7.69 7.67
C MET A 144 -8.63 6.94 7.65
N ALA A 145 -9.68 7.54 7.07
CA ALA A 145 -10.97 6.88 6.91
C ALA A 145 -10.89 5.66 5.98
N ARG A 146 -10.17 5.75 4.86
CA ARG A 146 -9.98 4.61 3.95
C ARG A 146 -9.05 3.53 4.51
N SER A 147 -8.17 3.87 5.46
CA SER A 147 -7.24 2.91 6.07
C SER A 147 -7.97 1.84 6.89
N VAL A 148 -9.19 2.11 7.35
CA VAL A 148 -10.03 1.13 8.05
C VAL A 148 -10.51 0.00 7.12
N GLN A 149 -10.52 0.25 5.81
CA GLN A 149 -10.85 -0.73 4.77
C GLN A 149 -9.59 -1.06 3.96
N PHE A 150 -8.89 -2.15 4.31
CA PHE A 150 -7.58 -2.50 3.75
C PHE A 150 -7.55 -2.51 2.20
N GLU A 151 -8.65 -2.95 1.59
CA GLU A 151 -8.74 -3.09 0.13
C GLU A 151 -8.71 -1.73 -0.57
N GLN A 152 -9.13 -0.66 0.11
CA GLN A 152 -9.05 0.69 -0.43
C GLN A 152 -7.68 1.32 -0.28
N ILE A 153 -7.08 1.22 0.92
CA ILE A 153 -5.74 1.78 1.14
C ILE A 153 -4.69 1.08 0.26
N SER A 154 -4.89 -0.21 -0.03
CA SER A 154 -4.02 -0.98 -0.90
C SER A 154 -3.99 -0.40 -2.32
N VAL A 155 -5.15 -0.06 -2.91
CA VAL A 155 -5.20 0.64 -4.21
C VAL A 155 -4.50 2.01 -4.11
N ILE A 156 -4.92 2.83 -3.14
CA ILE A 156 -4.50 4.23 -3.05
C ILE A 156 -2.98 4.35 -2.89
N ALA A 157 -2.36 3.43 -2.15
CA ALA A 157 -0.92 3.40 -1.93
C ALA A 157 -0.09 3.26 -3.22
N TRP A 158 -0.62 2.61 -4.26
CA TRP A 158 0.08 2.43 -5.54
C TRP A 158 -0.10 3.60 -6.51
N ILE A 159 -1.07 4.49 -6.29
CA ILE A 159 -1.35 5.61 -7.20
C ILE A 159 -0.10 6.50 -7.40
N PRO A 160 0.62 6.96 -6.35
CA PRO A 160 1.81 7.78 -6.55
C PRO A 160 2.92 7.03 -7.30
N TRP A 161 3.07 5.73 -7.05
CA TRP A 161 4.04 4.88 -7.76
C TRP A 161 3.71 4.76 -9.24
N LEU A 162 2.44 4.57 -9.60
CA LEU A 162 1.99 4.55 -10.99
C LEU A 162 2.32 5.87 -11.69
N LEU A 163 2.10 7.01 -11.03
CA LEU A 163 2.45 8.33 -11.57
C LEU A 163 3.97 8.48 -11.75
N VAL A 164 4.76 8.05 -10.75
CA VAL A 164 6.23 8.08 -10.80
C VAL A 164 6.77 7.26 -11.97
N THR A 165 6.31 6.03 -12.13
CA THR A 165 6.82 5.12 -13.17
C THR A 165 6.32 5.51 -14.55
N THR A 166 5.09 6.03 -14.67
CA THR A 166 4.53 6.52 -15.93
C THR A 166 5.29 7.75 -16.42
N ASP A 167 5.48 8.74 -15.56
CA ASP A 167 6.26 9.92 -15.92
C ASP A 167 7.71 9.51 -16.25
N TRP A 168 8.29 8.54 -15.54
CA TRP A 168 9.62 7.99 -15.85
C TRP A 168 9.67 7.34 -17.23
N ALA A 169 8.65 6.58 -17.62
CA ALA A 169 8.57 5.93 -18.93
C ALA A 169 8.43 6.93 -20.08
N ILE A 170 7.81 8.08 -19.82
CA ILE A 170 7.63 9.16 -20.80
C ILE A 170 8.90 9.99 -20.93
N ALA A 171 9.52 10.39 -19.81
CA ALA A 171 10.63 11.33 -19.80
C ALA A 171 11.97 10.70 -20.24
N ASP A 172 12.26 9.45 -19.88
CA ASP A 172 13.60 8.87 -20.01
C ASP A 172 13.65 7.72 -21.04
N ARG A 173 13.95 8.05 -22.31
CA ARG A 173 14.01 7.05 -23.41
C ARG A 173 15.03 5.93 -23.16
N ARG A 174 16.15 6.22 -22.48
CA ARG A 174 17.22 5.25 -22.17
C ARG A 174 16.76 4.14 -21.22
N TRP A 175 15.87 4.45 -20.30
CA TRP A 175 15.42 3.53 -19.24
C TRP A 175 13.97 3.05 -19.46
N ARG A 176 13.40 3.37 -20.62
CA ARG A 176 12.00 3.14 -20.96
C ARG A 176 11.53 1.70 -20.74
N PRO A 177 12.27 0.63 -21.11
CA PRO A 177 11.79 -0.73 -20.85
C PRO A 177 11.63 -1.03 -19.35
N ARG A 178 12.56 -0.56 -18.51
CA ARG A 178 12.48 -0.73 -17.05
C ARG A 178 11.34 0.10 -16.46
N ALA A 179 11.14 1.30 -16.96
CA ALA A 179 10.04 2.16 -16.54
C ALA A 179 8.67 1.58 -16.93
N LEU A 180 8.54 1.03 -18.14
CA LEU A 180 7.33 0.33 -18.58
C LEU A 180 7.05 -0.92 -17.75
N ALA A 181 8.08 -1.71 -17.43
CA ALA A 181 7.93 -2.85 -16.54
C ALA A 181 7.49 -2.42 -15.12
N ALA A 182 8.04 -1.33 -14.60
CA ALA A 182 7.63 -0.78 -13.30
C ALA A 182 6.19 -0.25 -13.32
N THR A 183 5.77 0.42 -14.39
CA THR A 183 4.37 0.83 -14.59
C THR A 183 3.44 -0.37 -14.67
N ALA A 184 3.79 -1.39 -15.46
CA ALA A 184 3.01 -2.63 -15.53
C ALA A 184 2.89 -3.31 -14.17
N GLY A 185 3.99 -3.32 -13.38
CA GLY A 185 3.99 -3.83 -12.01
C GLY A 185 3.06 -3.04 -11.10
N ALA A 186 3.14 -1.71 -11.09
CA ALA A 186 2.24 -0.85 -10.31
C ALA A 186 0.77 -1.03 -10.72
N THR A 187 0.48 -1.12 -12.02
CA THR A 187 -0.87 -1.43 -12.52
C THR A 187 -1.34 -2.81 -12.08
N ALA A 188 -0.48 -3.83 -12.13
CA ALA A 188 -0.82 -5.16 -11.64
C ALA A 188 -1.15 -5.13 -10.13
N MET A 189 -0.39 -4.37 -9.33
CA MET A 189 -0.68 -4.23 -7.90
C MET A 189 -2.01 -3.54 -7.64
N LEU A 190 -2.36 -2.51 -8.42
CA LEU A 190 -3.69 -1.87 -8.37
C LEU A 190 -4.79 -2.89 -8.69
N LEU A 191 -4.64 -3.66 -9.78
CA LEU A 191 -5.62 -4.68 -10.19
C LEU A 191 -5.79 -5.79 -9.14
N LEU A 192 -4.71 -6.20 -8.50
CA LEU A 192 -4.70 -7.29 -7.53
C LEU A 192 -5.11 -6.88 -6.12
N SER A 193 -5.10 -5.59 -5.79
CA SER A 193 -5.39 -5.06 -4.44
C SER A 193 -6.84 -5.26 -3.96
N GLY A 194 -7.72 -5.69 -4.86
CA GLY A 194 -9.03 -6.24 -4.54
C GLY A 194 -10.21 -5.27 -4.62
N HIS A 195 -9.97 -3.99 -4.91
CA HIS A 195 -11.05 -3.00 -4.99
C HIS A 195 -11.22 -2.43 -6.42
N PRO A 196 -11.83 -3.18 -7.36
CA PRO A 196 -11.85 -2.78 -8.76
C PRO A 196 -12.53 -1.44 -9.01
N GLN A 197 -13.56 -1.11 -8.20
CA GLN A 197 -14.27 0.16 -8.28
C GLN A 197 -13.37 1.39 -8.18
N GLN A 198 -12.31 1.34 -7.38
CA GLN A 198 -11.39 2.47 -7.23
C GLN A 198 -10.43 2.64 -8.41
N MET A 199 -10.42 1.71 -9.36
CA MET A 199 -9.61 1.85 -10.57
C MET A 199 -10.31 2.68 -11.67
N TYR A 200 -11.65 2.78 -11.64
CA TYR A 200 -12.43 3.42 -12.70
C TYR A 200 -13.40 4.52 -12.22
N ILE A 201 -13.46 4.79 -10.91
CA ILE A 201 -14.22 5.90 -10.29
C ILE A 201 -13.27 6.77 -9.48
#